data_AF-A0A9D1DL21-F1
#
_entry.id   AF-A0A9D1DL21-F1
#
_cell.length_a   1.000
_cell.length_b   1.000
_cell.length_c   1.000
_cell.angle_alpha   90.00
_cell.angle_beta   90.00
_cell.angle_gamma   90.00
#
_symmetry.space_group_name_H-M   'P 1'
#
loop_
_entity.id
_entity.type
_entity.pdbx_description
1 polymer ?
#
loop_
_entity_poly.entity_id
_entity_poly.type
_entity_poly.pdbx_seq_one_letter_code
_entity_poly.pdbx_strand_id
1 'polypeptide(L)'
;MEGQKLDWSRDLPGKMAKKWPRTEDGDYVGAAYLTSCSQLDMSDAIITGMLDSFEIPYVKRYPHYGGFGNMMLGVSAEGVDIFVPETMLEDAKNILEGESEDEEEL
;
A
#
# COMPACT_ATOMS: atom_id res chain seq x y z
N MET A 1 22.98 -7.32 9.17
CA MET A 1 22.62 -6.52 7.98
C MET A 1 21.49 -5.63 8.46
N GLU A 2 21.83 -4.44 8.98
CA GLU A 2 20.85 -3.49 9.50
C GLU A 2 19.90 -3.12 8.37
N GLY A 3 18.63 -3.49 8.52
CA GLY A 3 17.57 -3.15 7.59
C GLY A 3 17.58 -1.64 7.42
N GLN A 4 17.64 -1.18 6.16
CA GLN A 4 17.55 0.23 5.83
C GLN A 4 16.28 0.76 6.49
N LYS A 5 16.43 1.55 7.56
CA LYS A 5 15.36 2.30 8.18
C LYS A 5 14.95 3.35 7.16
N LEU A 6 13.96 3.00 6.33
CA LEU A 6 13.39 3.90 5.33
C LEU A 6 12.92 5.16 6.05
N ASP A 7 13.42 6.32 5.62
CA ASP A 7 13.03 7.61 6.16
C ASP A 7 11.66 7.99 5.58
N TRP A 8 10.60 7.38 6.14
CA TRP A 8 9.21 7.58 5.71
C TRP A 8 8.80 9.06 5.74
N SER A 9 9.46 9.88 6.56
CA SER A 9 9.33 11.33 6.61
C SER A 9 9.60 12.03 5.27
N ARG A 10 10.42 11.44 4.39
CA ARG A 10 10.74 12.00 3.05
C ARG A 10 10.06 11.26 1.90
N ASP A 11 9.77 9.97 2.09
CA ASP A 11 9.27 9.08 1.05
C ASP A 11 7.74 9.02 0.96
N LEU A 12 7.01 9.50 1.98
CA LEU A 12 5.55 9.57 1.92
C LEU A 12 5.10 10.70 0.97
N PRO A 13 4.29 10.40 -0.07
CA PRO A 13 3.72 11.44 -0.90
C PRO A 13 2.87 12.37 -0.05
N GLY A 14 2.95 13.70 -0.27
CA GLY A 14 2.48 14.71 0.68
C GLY A 14 0.98 14.65 1.08
N LYS A 15 0.13 13.95 0.31
CA LYS A 15 -1.25 13.65 0.74
C LYS A 15 -1.30 12.50 1.76
N MET A 16 -0.48 11.46 1.57
CA MET A 16 -0.40 10.31 2.47
C MET A 16 0.33 10.66 3.76
N ALA A 17 1.34 11.54 3.72
CA ALA A 17 2.04 12.03 4.91
C ALA A 17 1.12 12.71 5.96
N LYS A 18 -0.08 13.15 5.55
CA LYS A 18 -1.10 13.71 6.47
C LYS A 18 -2.03 12.66 7.08
N LYS A 19 -2.34 11.61 6.33
CA LYS A 19 -3.20 10.50 6.79
C LYS A 19 -2.40 9.44 7.57
N TRP A 20 -1.09 9.37 7.37
CA TRP A 20 -0.24 8.37 7.98
C TRP A 20 -0.16 8.53 9.51
N PRO A 21 -0.39 7.46 10.29
CA PRO A 21 -0.33 7.51 11.75
C PRO A 21 1.09 7.79 12.24
N ARG A 22 1.16 8.37 13.44
CA ARG A 22 2.42 8.69 14.12
C ARG A 22 2.55 7.91 15.42
N THR A 23 3.78 7.57 15.77
CA THR A 23 4.12 6.96 17.06
C THR A 23 4.02 8.00 18.19
N GLU A 24 4.15 7.55 19.44
CA GLU A 24 4.14 8.42 20.62
C GLU A 24 5.26 9.48 20.57
N ASP A 25 6.41 9.14 19.99
CA ASP A 25 7.54 10.05 19.76
C ASP A 25 7.28 11.10 18.66
N GLY A 26 6.17 10.99 17.92
CA GLY A 26 5.78 11.92 16.84
C GLY A 26 6.36 11.59 15.46
N ASP A 27 7.14 10.51 15.36
CA ASP A 27 7.64 9.92 14.11
C ASP A 27 6.52 9.18 13.37
N TYR A 28 6.70 8.94 12.07
CA TYR A 28 5.77 8.11 11.31
C TYR A 28 5.87 6.64 11.73
N VAL A 29 4.72 5.98 11.89
CA VAL A 29 4.68 4.50 12.01
C VAL A 29 5.36 3.91 10.77
N GLY A 30 6.16 2.84 10.93
CA GLY A 30 6.80 2.21 9.77
C GLY A 30 5.77 1.60 8.82
N ALA A 31 6.14 1.40 7.56
CA ALA A 31 5.26 0.71 6.61
C ALA A 31 5.58 -0.78 6.54
N ALA A 32 4.54 -1.59 6.63
CA ALA A 32 4.56 -3.02 6.38
C ALA A 32 4.07 -3.32 4.97
N TYR A 33 4.66 -4.36 4.37
CA TYR A 33 4.21 -4.91 3.10
C TYR A 33 2.85 -5.58 3.29
N LEU A 34 1.87 -5.18 2.49
CA LEU A 34 0.54 -5.78 2.46
C LEU A 34 0.46 -6.84 1.36
N THR A 35 0.63 -6.42 0.10
CA THR A 35 0.47 -7.29 -1.08
C THR A 35 1.13 -6.67 -2.33
N SER A 36 1.32 -7.50 -3.35
CA SER A 36 1.80 -7.12 -4.68
C SER A 36 0.71 -7.46 -5.71
N CYS A 37 0.40 -6.55 -6.61
CA CYS A 37 -0.66 -6.77 -7.60
C CYS A 37 -0.29 -6.20 -8.97
N SER A 38 -0.99 -6.69 -10.01
CA SER A 38 -0.86 -6.16 -11.35
C SER A 38 -1.66 -4.86 -11.49
N GLN A 39 -1.11 -3.88 -12.21
CA GLN A 39 -1.87 -2.69 -12.62
C GLN A 39 -2.66 -2.93 -13.92
N LEU A 40 -2.43 -4.03 -14.62
CA LEU A 40 -3.06 -4.32 -15.91
C LEU A 40 -4.52 -4.77 -15.77
N ASP A 41 -4.85 -5.35 -14.62
CA ASP A 41 -6.16 -5.91 -14.30
C ASP A 41 -6.99 -4.98 -13.39
N MET A 42 -6.52 -3.75 -13.14
CA MET A 42 -7.09 -2.83 -12.14
C MET A 42 -7.12 -3.36 -10.70
N SER A 43 -6.47 -4.49 -10.39
CA SER A 43 -6.45 -5.05 -9.04
C SER A 43 -5.86 -4.05 -8.03
N ASP A 44 -4.89 -3.23 -8.45
CA ASP A 44 -4.35 -2.16 -7.61
C ASP A 44 -5.37 -1.08 -7.26
N ALA A 45 -6.28 -0.76 -8.17
CA ALA A 45 -7.35 0.22 -7.95
C ALA A 45 -8.42 -0.33 -7.01
N ILE A 46 -8.78 -1.61 -7.14
CA ILE A 46 -9.73 -2.30 -6.25
C ILE A 46 -9.19 -2.31 -4.82
N ILE A 47 -7.98 -2.87 -4.63
CA ILE A 47 -7.32 -2.95 -3.32
C ILE A 47 -7.22 -1.58 -2.68
N THR A 48 -6.80 -0.56 -3.43
CA THR A 48 -6.64 0.79 -2.86
C THR A 48 -7.96 1.53 -2.61
N GLY A 49 -9.02 1.22 -3.36
CA GLY A 49 -10.36 1.71 -3.09
C GLY A 49 -10.95 1.12 -1.82
N MET A 50 -10.71 -0.17 -1.55
CA MET A 50 -11.10 -0.81 -0.29
C MET A 50 -10.38 -0.16 0.88
N LEU A 51 -9.05 -0.06 0.83
CA LEU A 51 -8.27 0.58 1.90
C LEU A 51 -8.73 2.01 2.18
N ASP A 52 -9.06 2.81 1.15
CA ASP A 52 -9.57 4.18 1.36
C ASP A 52 -10.97 4.18 2.02
N SER A 53 -11.81 3.19 1.72
CA SER A 53 -13.16 3.04 2.33
C SER A 53 -13.10 2.70 3.82
N PHE A 54 -12.05 1.99 4.25
CA PHE A 54 -11.74 1.71 5.66
C PHE A 54 -10.80 2.73 6.29
N GLU A 55 -10.52 3.85 5.61
CA GLU A 55 -9.63 4.93 6.05
C GLU A 55 -8.19 4.48 6.36
N ILE A 56 -7.74 3.36 5.77
CA ILE A 56 -6.39 2.83 5.92
C ILE A 56 -5.47 3.54 4.91
N PRO A 57 -4.49 4.34 5.36
CA PRO A 57 -3.54 4.95 4.46
C PRO A 57 -2.60 3.90 3.86
N TYR A 58 -2.19 4.11 2.61
CA TYR A 58 -1.31 3.20 1.90
C TYR A 58 -0.30 3.95 1.03
N VAL A 59 0.78 3.27 0.68
CA VAL A 59 1.71 3.73 -0.36
C VAL A 59 1.95 2.64 -1.41
N LYS A 60 2.01 3.09 -2.66
CA LYS A 60 2.38 2.26 -3.81
C LYS A 60 3.87 2.42 -4.07
N ARG A 61 4.59 1.31 -4.17
CA ARG A 61 5.96 1.27 -4.71
C ARG A 61 6.01 0.38 -5.91
N TYR A 62 6.74 0.84 -6.91
CA TYR A 62 6.90 0.11 -8.16
C TYR A 62 8.26 -0.57 -8.14
N PRO A 63 8.31 -1.92 -8.13
CA PRO A 63 9.58 -2.64 -8.10
C PRO A 63 10.40 -2.38 -9.38
N HIS A 64 11.73 -2.45 -9.25
CA HIS A 64 12.70 -2.33 -10.34
C HIS A 64 12.49 -1.12 -11.29
N TYR A 65 12.20 -1.36 -12.57
CA TYR A 65 11.96 -0.34 -13.58
C TYR A 65 10.47 0.03 -13.67
N GLY A 66 9.62 -0.62 -12.89
CA GLY A 66 8.19 -0.36 -12.80
C GLY A 66 7.88 1.11 -12.50
N GLY A 67 8.72 1.79 -11.72
CA GLY A 67 8.55 3.23 -11.43
C GLY A 67 8.74 4.10 -12.68
N PHE A 68 9.71 3.75 -13.53
CA PHE A 68 9.94 4.43 -14.81
C PHE A 68 8.83 4.09 -15.83
N GLY A 69 8.41 2.82 -15.89
CA GLY A 69 7.29 2.38 -16.72
C GLY A 69 6.00 3.11 -16.37
N ASN A 70 5.66 3.16 -15.08
CA ASN A 70 4.50 3.90 -14.59
C ASN A 70 4.60 5.41 -14.90
N MET A 71 5.79 6.00 -14.81
CA MET A 71 5.97 7.42 -15.14
C MET A 71 5.87 7.71 -16.65
N MET A 72 6.38 6.83 -17.52
CA MET A 72 6.35 7.04 -18.98
C MET A 72 5.02 6.64 -19.62
N LEU A 73 4.39 5.57 -19.13
CA LEU A 73 3.26 4.91 -19.78
C LEU A 73 1.98 4.94 -18.92
N GLY A 74 2.06 5.41 -17.67
CA GLY A 74 0.94 5.40 -16.73
C GLY A 74 0.68 4.05 -16.06
N VAL A 75 1.45 3.02 -16.39
CA VAL A 75 1.34 1.66 -15.83
C VAL A 75 2.71 0.99 -15.67
N SER A 76 2.88 0.19 -14.61
CA SER A 76 4.03 -0.68 -14.41
C SER A 76 3.71 -2.09 -14.91
N ALA A 77 4.50 -2.59 -15.87
CA ALA A 77 4.44 -3.99 -16.31
C ALA A 77 4.89 -4.97 -15.22
N GLU A 78 5.70 -4.51 -14.27
CA GLU A 78 6.20 -5.31 -13.13
C GLU A 78 5.21 -5.32 -11.97
N GLY A 79 4.05 -4.65 -12.12
CA GLY A 79 3.06 -4.49 -11.06
C GLY A 79 3.45 -3.43 -10.04
N VAL A 80 2.79 -3.49 -8.88
CA VAL A 80 2.93 -2.54 -7.80
C VAL A 80 2.83 -3.25 -6.45
N ASP A 81 3.74 -2.88 -5.55
CA ASP A 81 3.76 -3.28 -4.16
C ASP A 81 2.99 -2.25 -3.33
N ILE A 82 2.08 -2.73 -2.49
CA ILE A 82 1.25 -1.90 -1.61
C ILE A 82 1.73 -2.10 -0.17
N PHE A 83 1.99 -0.98 0.51
CA PHE A 83 2.39 -0.93 1.90
C PHE A 83 1.38 -0.12 2.72
N VAL A 84 1.18 -0.51 3.97
CA VAL A 84 0.30 0.13 4.96
C VAL A 84 1.07 0.37 6.27
N PRO A 85 0.59 1.21 7.19
CA PRO A 85 1.22 1.34 8.50
C PRO A 85 1.31 -0.01 9.21
N GLU A 86 2.44 -0.31 9.86
CA GLU A 86 2.65 -1.55 10.62
C GLU A 86 1.52 -1.83 11.62
N THR A 87 0.99 -0.78 12.26
CA THR A 87 -0.10 -0.86 13.24
C THR A 87 -1.47 -1.18 12.63
N MET A 88 -1.62 -1.10 11.30
CA MET A 88 -2.87 -1.35 10.56
C MET A 88 -2.74 -2.53 9.60
N LEU A 89 -1.64 -3.28 9.66
CA LEU A 89 -1.39 -4.39 8.73
C LEU A 89 -2.41 -5.51 8.88
N GLU A 90 -2.76 -5.86 10.11
CA GLU A 90 -3.72 -6.93 10.39
C GLU A 90 -5.12 -6.56 9.90
N ASP A 91 -5.58 -5.33 10.16
CA ASP A 91 -6.85 -4.83 9.64
C ASP A 91 -6.88 -4.83 8.11
N ALA A 92 -5.79 -4.36 7.48
CA ALA A 92 -5.68 -4.34 6.03
C ALA A 92 -5.73 -5.75 5.41
N LYS A 93 -5.13 -6.76 6.07
CA LYS A 93 -5.22 -8.16 5.62
C LYS A 93 -6.63 -8.71 5.76
N ASN A 94 -7.27 -8.48 6.91
CA ASN A 94 -8.64 -8.91 7.15
C ASN A 94 -9.62 -8.34 6.12
N ILE A 95 -9.41 -7.10 5.66
CA ILE A 95 -10.23 -6.49 4.59
C ILE A 95 -10.05 -7.21 3.26
N LEU A 96 -8.81 -7.59 2.91
CA LEU A 96 -8.53 -8.30 1.66
C LEU A 96 -8.96 -9.77 1.71
N GLU A 97 -8.90 -10.41 2.88
CA GLU A 97 -9.34 -11.79 3.08
C GLU A 97 -10.87 -11.88 3.19
N GLY A 98 -11.52 -10.90 3.81
CA GLY A 98 -12.98 -10.85 3.97
C GLY A 98 -13.75 -10.82 2.64
N GLU A 99 -13.17 -10.27 1.56
CA GLU A 99 -13.79 -10.32 0.23
C GLU A 99 -13.87 -11.76 -0.35
N SER A 100 -13.02 -12.68 0.12
CA SER A 100 -13.03 -14.06 -0.36
C SER A 100 -14.12 -14.96 0.25
N GLU A 101 -14.79 -14.51 1.32
CA GLU A 101 -15.88 -15.27 1.97
C GLU A 101 -17.29 -14.88 1.47
N ASP A 102 -17.44 -13.83 0.66
CA ASP A 102 -18.73 -13.38 0.14
C ASP A 102 -19.12 -13.97 -1.25
N GLU A 103 -18.31 -14.88 -1.82
CA GLU A 103 -18.58 -15.52 -3.13
C GLU A 103 -19.24 -16.92 -3.07
N GLU A 104 -19.55 -17.50 -1.89
CA GLU A 104 -20.11 -18.86 -1.78
C GLU A 104 -21.65 -18.99 -1.62
N GLU A 105 -22.44 -17.91 -1.73
CA GLU A 105 -23.91 -18.01 -1.65
C GLU A 105 -24.62 -17.60 -2.96
N LEU A 106 -24.57 -18.47 -3.99
CA LEU A 106 -25.48 -18.44 -5.15
C LEU A 106 -25.73 -19.82 -5.79
#